data_AF-T1C105-F1
#
_entry.id   AF-T1C105-F1
#
_cell.length_a   1.000
_cell.length_b   1.000
_cell.length_c   1.000
_cell.angle_alpha   90.00
_cell.angle_beta   90.00
_cell.angle_gamma   90.00
#
_symmetry.space_group_name_H-M   'P 1'
#
loop_
_entity.id
_entity.type
_entity.pdbx_description
1 polymer ?
#
loop_
_entity_poly.entity_id
_entity_poly.type
_entity_poly.pdbx_seq_one_letter_code
_entity_poly.pdbx_strand_id
1 'polypeptide(L)'
;MPSHPHILYAIGYGPGGGGGGLVKINMATGQWENIAPNFGAKTKNYRASRSLPMKFDTAFDPGALYVAYQCLLVSRNGGHSWQAFSPALTTPKGKSPVPCGTPLPPPKKKAKRPRNPFKPAGPVINDFSISKVKPGVVWTVSSNGQIYNTMDGGMHWSNVSNITGAPPHTRFHTIEAGDKVDTAYVTARIVVKHHHKAAPPAHPKAGVPSPAPRHALAAGDKMNPAHATARIFVKHGHKAIPPAHPDIDVPLIWRTTDGGKTWVSIVRGLPRDQRTGNWVNVLRADPKQPGLLFAGTGTTVYVSFDNGDHWQPLRQNLPSTAITDLVVHTRYHLNDLLISTFGRGFWVLDDITPLQQIAAHAKAIASSPVYLFKPEEAIRARINSNWDQPFSIEVPHAPNPPYGVIVDYDLRHKPNGPIQLRVFGPHGNLVRTYSSTLPAPIEGQAYPRYWLASPQSRALTTHVGLNRVDWNL
;
A
#
# COMPACT_ATOMS: atom_id res chain seq x y z
N MET A 1 -17.41 3.43 8.74
CA MET A 1 -16.98 2.23 9.48
C MET A 1 -18.06 1.21 9.21
N PRO A 2 -17.73 -0.07 8.91
CA PRO A 2 -18.69 -1.10 9.29
C PRO A 2 -19.09 -0.80 10.73
N SER A 3 -20.38 -0.78 11.03
CA SER A 3 -20.96 -0.30 12.28
C SER A 3 -20.42 -0.96 13.57
N HIS A 4 -19.50 -1.93 13.45
CA HIS A 4 -19.02 -2.78 14.51
C HIS A 4 -17.49 -2.94 14.46
N PRO A 5 -16.76 -2.55 15.53
CA PRO A 5 -15.29 -2.59 15.58
C PRO A 5 -14.70 -4.01 15.57
N HIS A 6 -15.51 -5.03 15.87
CA HIS A 6 -15.09 -6.43 15.91
C HIS A 6 -15.43 -7.21 14.62
N ILE A 7 -15.96 -6.55 13.58
CA ILE A 7 -16.32 -7.23 12.34
C ILE A 7 -15.26 -6.99 11.28
N LEU A 8 -14.65 -8.08 10.81
CA LEU A 8 -13.70 -8.10 9.70
C LEU A 8 -14.38 -8.62 8.43
N TYR A 9 -14.19 -7.91 7.32
CA TYR A 9 -14.55 -8.38 5.99
C TYR A 9 -13.29 -8.86 5.29
N ALA A 10 -13.29 -10.09 4.79
CA ALA A 10 -12.13 -10.70 4.19
C ALA A 10 -12.48 -11.52 2.95
N ILE A 11 -11.46 -11.78 2.14
CA ILE A 11 -11.59 -12.65 0.97
C ILE A 11 -11.28 -14.08 1.41
N GLY A 12 -12.27 -14.96 1.29
CA GLY A 12 -12.14 -16.38 1.60
C GLY A 12 -11.69 -17.19 0.39
N TYR A 13 -10.67 -18.03 0.55
CA TYR A 13 -10.28 -19.04 -0.43
C TYR A 13 -10.88 -20.39 -0.04
N GLY A 14 -11.98 -20.79 -0.69
CA GLY A 14 -12.65 -22.08 -0.45
C GLY A 14 -12.20 -23.20 -1.42
N PRO A 15 -12.66 -24.45 -1.22
CA PRO A 15 -12.21 -25.67 -1.93
C PRO A 15 -12.53 -25.74 -3.44
N GLY A 16 -12.98 -24.64 -4.04
CA GLY A 16 -13.21 -24.49 -5.48
C GLY A 16 -12.14 -23.68 -6.21
N GLY A 17 -11.11 -23.20 -5.50
CA GLY A 17 -9.91 -22.64 -6.12
C GLY A 17 -10.13 -21.47 -7.06
N GLY A 18 -11.16 -20.64 -6.88
CA GLY A 18 -11.36 -19.42 -7.65
C GLY A 18 -11.69 -18.29 -6.70
N GLY A 19 -10.78 -17.33 -6.51
CA GLY A 19 -11.01 -16.18 -5.63
C GLY A 19 -12.39 -15.57 -5.89
N GLY A 20 -13.22 -15.59 -4.87
CA GLY A 20 -14.65 -15.37 -5.00
C GLY A 20 -15.46 -15.65 -3.73
N GLY A 21 -14.83 -16.06 -2.63
CA GLY A 21 -15.45 -16.03 -1.32
C GLY A 21 -15.29 -14.64 -0.70
N LEU A 22 -16.37 -14.12 -0.14
CA LEU A 22 -16.39 -12.94 0.70
C LEU A 22 -16.93 -13.39 2.04
N VAL A 23 -16.15 -13.21 3.08
CA VAL A 23 -16.51 -13.64 4.43
C VAL A 23 -16.58 -12.45 5.37
N LYS A 24 -17.50 -12.55 6.32
CA LYS A 24 -17.64 -11.65 7.46
C LYS A 24 -17.28 -12.45 8.70
N ILE A 25 -16.35 -11.94 9.49
CA ILE A 25 -15.83 -12.61 10.69
C ILE A 25 -16.08 -11.71 11.89
N ASN A 26 -16.69 -12.27 12.93
CA ASN A 26 -16.75 -11.65 14.24
C ASN A 26 -15.48 -12.02 15.02
N MET A 27 -14.60 -11.06 15.19
CA MET A 27 -13.31 -11.23 15.87
C MET A 27 -13.45 -11.50 17.37
N ALA A 28 -14.57 -11.14 17.99
CA ALA A 28 -14.81 -11.41 19.41
C ALA A 28 -15.27 -12.87 19.68
N THR A 29 -16.02 -13.47 18.74
CA THR A 29 -16.57 -14.82 18.90
C THR A 29 -15.88 -15.87 18.01
N GLY A 30 -15.09 -15.45 17.04
CA GLY A 30 -14.52 -16.31 16.00
C GLY A 30 -15.53 -16.80 14.96
N GLN A 31 -16.81 -16.45 15.07
CA GLN A 31 -17.84 -16.87 14.13
C GLN A 31 -17.64 -16.20 12.77
N TRP A 32 -17.84 -16.95 11.69
CA TRP A 32 -17.74 -16.45 10.33
C TRP A 32 -18.94 -16.85 9.46
N GLU A 33 -19.28 -15.99 8.51
CA GLU A 33 -20.35 -16.19 7.53
C GLU A 33 -19.82 -15.91 6.12
N ASN A 34 -20.23 -16.73 5.13
CA ASN A 34 -20.00 -16.43 3.72
C ASN A 34 -21.13 -15.52 3.21
N ILE A 35 -20.75 -14.30 2.84
CA ILE A 35 -21.66 -13.25 2.37
C ILE A 35 -21.46 -12.95 0.87
N ALA A 36 -20.82 -13.85 0.12
CA ALA A 36 -20.49 -13.61 -1.28
C ALA A 36 -21.72 -13.67 -2.21
N PRO A 37 -21.95 -12.65 -3.07
CA PRO A 37 -23.02 -12.65 -4.07
C PRO A 37 -23.05 -13.85 -5.03
N ASN A 38 -21.90 -14.45 -5.30
CA ASN A 38 -21.73 -15.63 -6.17
C ASN A 38 -21.70 -16.95 -5.40
N PHE A 39 -22.25 -17.00 -4.19
CA PHE A 39 -22.42 -18.25 -3.47
C PHE A 39 -23.74 -18.97 -3.83
N GLY A 40 -23.75 -20.30 -3.75
CA GLY A 40 -24.93 -21.13 -4.00
C GLY A 40 -25.51 -21.01 -5.43
N ALA A 41 -26.82 -20.81 -5.56
CA ALA A 41 -27.51 -20.76 -6.85
C ALA A 41 -27.01 -19.63 -7.78
N LYS A 42 -26.34 -18.61 -7.24
CA LYS A 42 -25.85 -17.43 -7.99
C LYS A 42 -24.40 -17.54 -8.47
N THR A 43 -23.73 -18.69 -8.30
CA THR A 43 -22.30 -18.86 -8.66
C THR A 43 -21.96 -18.55 -10.11
N LYS A 44 -22.89 -18.74 -11.06
CA LYS A 44 -22.67 -18.42 -12.48
C LYS A 44 -22.96 -16.96 -12.84
N ASN A 45 -23.63 -16.23 -11.95
CA ASN A 45 -24.14 -14.89 -12.23
C ASN A 45 -23.03 -13.85 -12.06
N TYR A 46 -22.17 -13.99 -11.05
CA TYR A 46 -21.13 -13.01 -10.78
C TYR A 46 -19.72 -13.58 -10.88
N ARG A 47 -18.87 -12.86 -11.61
CA ARG A 47 -17.47 -13.22 -11.86
C ARG A 47 -16.57 -12.30 -11.04
N ALA A 48 -15.84 -12.88 -10.11
CA ALA A 48 -14.91 -12.15 -9.25
C ALA A 48 -13.50 -12.16 -9.84
N SER A 49 -12.73 -11.10 -9.58
CA SER A 49 -11.27 -11.17 -9.68
C SER A 49 -10.72 -11.96 -8.49
N ARG A 50 -9.48 -12.46 -8.60
CA ARG A 50 -8.83 -13.15 -7.48
C ARG A 50 -8.73 -12.26 -6.23
N SER A 51 -8.51 -10.96 -6.44
CA SER A 51 -8.31 -9.97 -5.38
C SER A 51 -9.61 -9.32 -4.90
N LEU A 52 -10.76 -9.63 -5.53
CA LEU A 52 -12.12 -9.14 -5.20
C LEU A 52 -12.15 -7.78 -4.49
N PRO A 53 -11.96 -6.65 -5.21
CA PRO A 53 -11.94 -5.33 -4.59
C PRO A 53 -13.21 -5.08 -3.79
N MET A 54 -13.05 -4.60 -2.56
CA MET A 54 -14.14 -4.20 -1.68
C MET A 54 -13.78 -2.92 -0.95
N LYS A 55 -14.71 -1.97 -0.88
CA LYS A 55 -14.50 -0.66 -0.23
C LYS A 55 -15.78 -0.21 0.45
N PHE A 56 -15.64 0.36 1.64
CA PHE A 56 -16.72 1.12 2.27
C PHE A 56 -16.75 2.54 1.71
N ASP A 57 -17.94 3.12 1.57
CA ASP A 57 -18.05 4.57 1.39
C ASP A 57 -17.78 5.24 2.74
N THR A 58 -16.53 5.61 2.98
CA THR A 58 -16.15 6.16 4.29
C THR A 58 -16.53 7.63 4.47
N ALA A 59 -16.96 8.32 3.41
CA ALA A 59 -17.17 9.76 3.41
C ALA A 59 -18.65 10.12 3.58
N PHE A 60 -19.56 9.40 2.90
CA PHE A 60 -20.96 9.81 2.82
C PHE A 60 -21.94 8.72 3.28
N ASP A 61 -21.59 7.44 3.13
CA ASP A 61 -22.42 6.30 3.55
C ASP A 61 -21.59 5.21 4.23
N PRO A 62 -21.15 5.44 5.49
CA PRO A 62 -20.18 4.58 6.18
C PRO A 62 -20.58 3.11 6.33
N GLY A 63 -21.88 2.80 6.20
CA GLY A 63 -22.44 1.46 6.24
C GLY A 63 -22.54 0.75 4.89
N ALA A 64 -22.35 1.46 3.77
CA ALA A 64 -22.36 0.88 2.44
C ALA A 64 -21.03 0.20 2.10
N LEU A 65 -21.08 -1.13 1.98
CA LEU A 65 -19.99 -1.97 1.47
C LEU A 65 -20.20 -2.21 -0.02
N TYR A 66 -19.26 -1.73 -0.83
CA TYR A 66 -19.20 -2.00 -2.27
C TYR A 66 -18.25 -3.14 -2.57
N VAL A 67 -18.62 -4.01 -3.50
CA VAL A 67 -17.79 -5.13 -3.98
C VAL A 67 -17.78 -5.20 -5.49
N ALA A 68 -16.62 -5.54 -6.05
CA ALA A 68 -16.37 -5.55 -7.48
C ALA A 68 -16.37 -6.96 -8.07
N TYR A 69 -17.32 -7.21 -8.97
CA TYR A 69 -17.40 -8.39 -9.82
C TYR A 69 -17.21 -7.98 -11.29
N GLN A 70 -18.09 -8.41 -12.21
CA GLN A 70 -18.20 -7.80 -13.53
C GLN A 70 -18.97 -6.46 -13.52
N CYS A 71 -19.54 -6.12 -12.36
CA CYS A 71 -20.33 -4.95 -12.00
C CYS A 71 -20.06 -4.65 -10.51
N LEU A 72 -20.49 -3.47 -10.05
CA LEU A 72 -20.49 -3.12 -8.65
C LEU A 72 -21.79 -3.54 -7.99
N LEU A 73 -21.66 -4.18 -6.84
CA LEU A 73 -22.75 -4.48 -5.93
C LEU A 73 -22.54 -3.70 -4.63
N VAL A 74 -23.63 -3.29 -4.00
CA VAL A 74 -23.61 -2.61 -2.70
C VAL A 74 -24.47 -3.36 -1.69
N SER A 75 -23.97 -3.45 -0.47
CA SER A 75 -24.71 -3.93 0.70
C SER A 75 -24.70 -2.86 1.78
N ARG A 76 -25.86 -2.62 2.40
CA ARG A 76 -26.03 -1.69 3.54
C ARG A 76 -26.45 -2.40 4.83
N ASN A 77 -26.50 -3.72 4.79
CA ASN A 77 -26.87 -4.58 5.92
C ASN A 77 -25.75 -5.57 6.23
N GLY A 78 -24.50 -5.14 6.09
CA GLY A 78 -23.33 -5.94 6.47
C GLY A 78 -23.20 -7.26 5.71
N GLY A 79 -23.55 -7.27 4.41
CA GLY A 79 -23.37 -8.41 3.51
C GLY A 79 -24.55 -9.38 3.40
N HIS A 80 -25.62 -9.21 4.17
CA HIS A 80 -26.77 -10.12 4.15
C HIS A 80 -27.57 -10.04 2.83
N SER A 81 -27.64 -8.87 2.20
CA SER A 81 -28.18 -8.72 0.86
C SER A 81 -27.39 -7.72 0.02
N TRP A 82 -27.50 -7.89 -1.30
CA TRP A 82 -26.72 -7.15 -2.30
C TRP A 82 -27.62 -6.60 -3.38
N GLN A 83 -27.42 -5.32 -3.71
CA GLN A 83 -28.11 -4.62 -4.79
C GLN A 83 -27.10 -4.23 -5.88
N ALA A 84 -27.54 -4.22 -7.13
CA ALA A 84 -26.72 -3.73 -8.23
C ALA A 84 -26.58 -2.21 -8.16
N PHE A 85 -25.34 -1.72 -8.11
CA PHE A 85 -25.02 -0.30 -8.19
C PHE A 85 -24.62 0.13 -9.61
N SER A 86 -24.21 -0.83 -10.44
CA SER A 86 -23.84 -0.58 -11.83
C SER A 86 -24.37 -1.66 -12.77
N PRO A 87 -24.47 -1.41 -14.07
CA PRO A 87 -24.54 -2.47 -15.08
C PRO A 87 -23.20 -3.23 -15.16
N ALA A 88 -23.08 -4.20 -16.07
CA ALA A 88 -21.84 -4.92 -16.32
C ALA A 88 -20.80 -4.04 -17.04
N LEU A 89 -19.89 -3.44 -16.26
CA LEU A 89 -18.83 -2.51 -16.70
C LEU A 89 -17.62 -3.20 -17.35
N THR A 90 -17.76 -4.48 -17.67
CA THR A 90 -16.73 -5.31 -18.30
C THR A 90 -17.11 -5.74 -19.71
N THR A 91 -18.13 -5.09 -20.27
CA THR A 91 -18.59 -5.33 -21.63
C THR A 91 -17.49 -4.93 -22.63
N PRO A 92 -17.28 -5.67 -23.73
CA PRO A 92 -16.26 -5.32 -24.72
C PRO A 92 -16.47 -3.91 -25.30
N LYS A 93 -15.36 -3.23 -25.63
CA LYS A 93 -15.37 -1.92 -26.28
C LYS A 93 -16.30 -1.91 -27.49
N GLY A 94 -17.13 -0.88 -27.60
CA GLY A 94 -18.11 -0.72 -28.68
C GLY A 94 -19.42 -1.50 -28.51
N LYS A 95 -19.64 -2.18 -27.37
CA LYS A 95 -20.92 -2.80 -27.03
C LYS A 95 -21.52 -2.15 -25.78
N SER A 96 -22.85 -2.06 -25.75
CA SER A 96 -23.60 -1.51 -24.62
C SER A 96 -23.53 -2.43 -23.39
N PRO A 97 -23.31 -1.88 -22.19
CA PRO A 97 -23.36 -2.64 -20.95
C PRO A 97 -24.67 -3.41 -20.78
N VAL A 98 -24.58 -4.64 -20.29
CA VAL A 98 -25.73 -5.48 -19.95
C VAL A 98 -26.08 -5.39 -18.46
N PRO A 99 -27.28 -5.80 -18.01
CA PRO A 99 -27.62 -5.83 -16.58
C PRO A 99 -26.60 -6.61 -15.74
N CYS A 100 -26.36 -6.15 -14.51
CA CYS A 100 -25.48 -6.83 -13.56
C CYS A 100 -25.98 -8.24 -13.24
N GLY A 101 -25.07 -9.19 -13.06
CA GLY A 101 -25.43 -10.59 -12.83
C GLY A 101 -25.77 -11.39 -14.10
N THR A 102 -25.80 -10.78 -15.29
CA THR A 102 -26.01 -11.51 -16.55
C THR A 102 -24.92 -12.58 -16.75
N PRO A 103 -25.26 -13.89 -16.79
CA PRO A 103 -24.29 -14.96 -17.00
C PRO A 103 -23.64 -14.86 -18.38
N LEU A 104 -22.40 -15.36 -18.50
CA LEU A 104 -21.80 -15.52 -19.83
C LEU A 104 -22.50 -16.67 -20.58
N PRO A 105 -22.67 -16.55 -21.90
CA PRO A 105 -23.12 -17.68 -22.70
C PRO A 105 -22.16 -18.86 -22.53
N PRO A 106 -22.67 -20.10 -22.59
CA PRO A 106 -21.84 -21.28 -22.49
C PRO A 106 -20.75 -21.27 -23.59
N PRO A 107 -19.54 -21.75 -23.29
CA PRO A 107 -18.45 -21.74 -24.25
C PRO A 107 -18.81 -22.57 -25.49
N LYS A 108 -18.64 -21.99 -26.69
CA LYS A 108 -18.96 -22.63 -27.99
C LYS A 108 -18.18 -23.92 -28.28
N LYS A 109 -17.07 -24.17 -27.58
CA LYS A 109 -16.27 -25.42 -27.68
C LYS A 109 -15.86 -25.86 -26.27
N LYS A 110 -15.94 -27.17 -25.98
CA LYS A 110 -15.34 -27.74 -24.76
C LYS A 110 -13.85 -27.41 -24.76
N ALA A 111 -13.37 -26.79 -23.68
CA ALA A 111 -11.95 -26.47 -23.55
C ALA A 111 -11.14 -27.76 -23.59
N LYS A 112 -10.16 -27.86 -24.50
CA LYS A 112 -9.27 -29.03 -24.62
C LYS A 112 -8.37 -29.25 -23.40
N ARG A 113 -8.31 -28.29 -22.48
CA ARG A 113 -7.56 -28.36 -21.22
C ARG A 113 -8.49 -27.98 -20.06
N PRO A 114 -8.33 -28.62 -18.88
CA PRO A 114 -9.04 -28.21 -17.68
C PRO A 114 -8.75 -26.71 -17.44
N ARG A 115 -9.83 -25.96 -17.20
CA ARG A 115 -9.73 -24.53 -16.95
C ARG A 115 -9.00 -24.36 -15.62
N ASN A 116 -7.98 -23.50 -15.55
CA ASN A 116 -7.40 -23.13 -14.26
C ASN A 116 -8.55 -22.61 -13.37
N PRO A 117 -8.88 -23.28 -12.25
CA PRO A 117 -10.01 -22.89 -11.40
C PRO A 117 -9.83 -21.46 -10.86
N PHE A 118 -8.58 -20.99 -10.76
CA PHE A 118 -8.21 -19.66 -10.27
C PHE A 118 -8.42 -18.55 -11.31
N LYS A 119 -8.73 -18.87 -12.57
CA LYS A 119 -8.91 -17.88 -13.63
C LYS A 119 -10.40 -17.56 -13.84
N PRO A 120 -10.81 -16.28 -13.74
CA PRO A 120 -12.19 -15.88 -13.97
C PRO A 120 -12.74 -16.38 -15.32
N ALA A 121 -14.05 -16.65 -15.35
CA ALA A 121 -14.73 -17.15 -16.54
C ALA A 121 -14.70 -16.13 -17.72
N GLY A 122 -14.47 -14.85 -17.42
CA GLY A 122 -14.33 -13.75 -18.38
C GLY A 122 -13.83 -12.48 -17.69
N PRO A 123 -13.97 -11.31 -18.35
CA PRO A 123 -13.60 -10.02 -17.78
C PRO A 123 -14.33 -9.69 -16.47
N VAL A 124 -13.58 -9.02 -15.58
CA VAL A 124 -13.95 -8.57 -14.21
C VAL A 124 -13.39 -7.17 -13.96
N ILE A 125 -13.99 -6.43 -13.02
CA ILE A 125 -13.45 -5.18 -12.47
C ILE A 125 -12.23 -5.52 -11.60
N ASN A 126 -11.11 -4.87 -11.88
CA ASN A 126 -9.84 -5.07 -11.17
C ASN A 126 -9.74 -4.19 -9.93
N ASP A 127 -10.26 -2.96 -10.01
CA ASP A 127 -10.27 -1.97 -8.93
C ASP A 127 -11.36 -0.93 -9.21
N PHE A 128 -11.78 -0.23 -8.17
CA PHE A 128 -12.72 0.89 -8.25
C PHE A 128 -12.45 1.89 -7.14
N SER A 129 -12.74 3.17 -7.32
CA SER A 129 -12.61 4.19 -6.28
C SER A 129 -13.91 4.93 -6.07
N ILE A 130 -14.28 5.12 -4.81
CA ILE A 130 -15.39 5.98 -4.39
C ILE A 130 -14.81 7.36 -4.11
N SER A 131 -15.39 8.42 -4.69
CA SER A 131 -14.94 9.78 -4.42
C SER A 131 -15.24 10.16 -2.98
N LYS A 132 -14.29 10.86 -2.34
CA LYS A 132 -14.48 11.48 -1.03
C LYS A 132 -14.98 12.93 -1.14
N VAL A 133 -15.15 13.44 -2.37
CA VAL A 133 -15.47 14.84 -2.67
C VAL A 133 -16.96 15.05 -2.87
N LYS A 134 -17.63 14.10 -3.54
CA LYS A 134 -19.07 14.16 -3.80
C LYS A 134 -19.70 12.77 -3.71
N PRO A 135 -20.84 12.62 -2.99
CA PRO A 135 -21.54 11.35 -2.89
C PRO A 135 -21.98 10.84 -4.27
N GLY A 136 -21.90 9.53 -4.46
CA GLY A 136 -22.34 8.87 -5.68
C GLY A 136 -21.36 8.93 -6.86
N VAL A 137 -20.21 9.57 -6.72
CA VAL A 137 -19.16 9.55 -7.75
C VAL A 137 -18.26 8.33 -7.56
N VAL A 138 -18.21 7.46 -8.58
CA VAL A 138 -17.42 6.22 -8.55
C VAL A 138 -16.70 6.00 -9.87
N TRP A 139 -15.45 5.57 -9.78
CA TRP A 139 -14.59 5.23 -10.91
C TRP A 139 -14.24 3.75 -10.88
N THR A 140 -14.16 3.09 -12.03
CA THR A 140 -13.85 1.65 -12.12
C THR A 140 -12.85 1.38 -13.23
N VAL A 141 -12.03 0.34 -13.05
CA VAL A 141 -11.12 -0.18 -14.07
C VAL A 141 -11.25 -1.69 -14.18
N SER A 142 -11.37 -2.19 -15.41
CA SER A 142 -11.62 -3.60 -15.70
C SER A 142 -10.44 -4.31 -16.37
N SER A 143 -10.34 -5.62 -16.17
CA SER A 143 -9.32 -6.51 -16.74
C SER A 143 -9.26 -6.56 -18.27
N ASN A 144 -10.30 -6.09 -18.96
CA ASN A 144 -10.35 -5.91 -20.41
C ASN A 144 -10.06 -4.46 -20.86
N GLY A 145 -9.50 -3.63 -19.96
CA GLY A 145 -9.08 -2.26 -20.25
C GLY A 145 -10.22 -1.23 -20.30
N GLN A 146 -11.41 -1.57 -19.83
CA GLN A 146 -12.50 -0.60 -19.71
C GLN A 146 -12.33 0.23 -18.44
N ILE A 147 -12.46 1.54 -18.57
CA ILE A 147 -12.56 2.51 -17.49
C ILE A 147 -13.93 3.16 -17.60
N TYR A 148 -14.68 3.13 -16.50
CA TYR A 148 -16.00 3.75 -16.41
C TYR A 148 -16.07 4.66 -15.19
N ASN A 149 -16.88 5.71 -15.30
CA ASN A 149 -17.29 6.50 -14.15
C ASN A 149 -18.80 6.71 -14.10
N THR A 150 -19.27 7.03 -12.91
CA THR A 150 -20.59 7.61 -12.66
C THR A 150 -20.40 8.87 -11.83
N MET A 151 -21.20 9.89 -12.08
CA MET A 151 -21.16 11.18 -11.39
C MET A 151 -22.43 11.44 -10.57
N ASP A 152 -23.36 10.48 -10.58
CA ASP A 152 -24.75 10.65 -10.18
C ASP A 152 -25.30 9.42 -9.44
N GLY A 153 -24.46 8.74 -8.66
CA GLY A 153 -24.92 7.65 -7.80
C GLY A 153 -25.25 6.36 -8.55
N GLY A 154 -24.62 6.14 -9.69
CA GLY A 154 -24.78 4.92 -10.47
C GLY A 154 -25.96 4.93 -11.44
N MET A 155 -26.69 6.05 -11.56
CA MET A 155 -27.79 6.19 -12.52
C MET A 155 -27.27 6.16 -13.96
N HIS A 156 -26.20 6.89 -14.24
CA HIS A 156 -25.54 6.89 -15.54
C HIS A 156 -24.06 6.49 -15.41
N TRP A 157 -23.60 5.72 -16.39
CA TRP A 157 -22.23 5.23 -16.46
C TRP A 157 -21.60 5.60 -17.81
N SER A 158 -20.54 6.40 -17.78
CA SER A 158 -19.81 6.82 -18.97
C SER A 158 -18.54 5.99 -19.14
N ASN A 159 -18.28 5.55 -20.37
CA ASN A 159 -17.04 4.87 -20.71
C ASN A 159 -15.97 5.90 -21.04
N VAL A 160 -14.90 5.93 -20.25
CA VAL A 160 -13.84 6.95 -20.28
C VAL A 160 -12.47 6.30 -20.55
N SER A 161 -12.46 5.19 -21.29
CA SER A 161 -11.26 4.39 -21.59
C SER A 161 -10.35 5.01 -22.68
N ASN A 162 -10.55 6.27 -23.06
CA ASN A 162 -9.91 6.92 -24.21
C ASN A 162 -8.53 7.50 -23.87
N ILE A 163 -7.66 6.67 -23.30
CA ILE A 163 -6.27 7.07 -22.97
C ILE A 163 -5.43 7.04 -24.25
N THR A 164 -5.12 8.21 -24.78
CA THR A 164 -4.22 8.37 -25.94
C THR A 164 -2.76 8.23 -25.50
N GLY A 165 -1.91 7.72 -26.39
CA GLY A 165 -0.48 7.54 -26.11
C GLY A 165 -0.13 6.41 -25.14
N ALA A 166 -1.10 5.61 -24.69
CA ALA A 166 -0.80 4.39 -23.93
C ALA A 166 -0.02 3.38 -24.80
N PRO A 167 1.10 2.82 -24.33
CA PRO A 167 1.85 1.82 -25.08
C PRO A 167 1.00 0.61 -25.48
N PRO A 168 1.33 -0.10 -26.57
CA PRO A 168 0.67 -1.35 -26.93
C PRO A 168 0.66 -2.34 -25.76
N HIS A 169 -0.41 -3.13 -25.64
CA HIS A 169 -0.58 -4.12 -24.56
C HIS A 169 -0.66 -3.55 -23.14
N THR A 170 -0.88 -2.24 -22.99
CA THR A 170 -1.19 -1.62 -21.69
C THR A 170 -2.44 -2.24 -21.07
N ARG A 171 -2.33 -2.63 -19.81
CA ARG A 171 -3.43 -3.09 -18.96
C ARG A 171 -3.56 -2.20 -17.73
N PHE A 172 -4.61 -1.41 -17.71
CA PHE A 172 -5.00 -0.64 -16.54
C PHE A 172 -5.43 -1.58 -15.41
N HIS A 173 -5.04 -1.28 -14.17
CA HIS A 173 -5.23 -2.20 -13.05
C HIS A 173 -5.65 -1.58 -11.72
N THR A 174 -5.20 -0.36 -11.38
CA THR A 174 -5.75 0.39 -10.24
C THR A 174 -6.32 1.72 -10.68
N ILE A 175 -7.29 2.23 -9.91
CA ILE A 175 -7.89 3.55 -10.14
C ILE A 175 -8.18 4.22 -8.79
N GLU A 176 -7.86 5.51 -8.69
CA GLU A 176 -8.02 6.31 -7.49
C GLU A 176 -8.77 7.61 -7.85
N ALA A 177 -9.82 7.93 -7.09
CA ALA A 177 -10.52 9.20 -7.25
C ALA A 177 -9.68 10.33 -6.64
N GLY A 178 -9.66 11.49 -7.29
CA GLY A 178 -8.92 12.66 -6.84
C GLY A 178 -9.65 13.47 -5.78
N ASP A 179 -9.06 14.63 -5.50
CA ASP A 179 -9.53 15.70 -4.61
C ASP A 179 -10.61 16.59 -5.23
N LYS A 180 -10.90 16.40 -6.53
CA LYS A 180 -12.01 17.03 -7.25
C LYS A 180 -12.92 15.96 -7.87
N VAL A 181 -14.19 16.33 -8.09
CA VAL A 181 -15.23 15.43 -8.62
C VAL A 181 -14.87 14.80 -9.96
N ASP A 182 -14.22 15.56 -10.82
CA ASP A 182 -13.85 15.22 -12.20
C ASP A 182 -12.43 14.63 -12.32
N THR A 183 -11.73 14.50 -11.19
CA THR A 183 -10.32 14.08 -11.17
C THR A 183 -10.20 12.62 -10.77
N ALA A 184 -9.37 11.88 -11.51
CA ALA A 184 -9.02 10.51 -11.19
C ALA A 184 -7.64 10.14 -11.74
N TYR A 185 -7.05 9.13 -11.13
CA TYR A 185 -5.72 8.62 -11.44
C TYR A 185 -5.83 7.13 -11.76
N VAL A 186 -5.20 6.69 -12.85
CA VAL A 186 -5.20 5.28 -13.24
C VAL A 186 -3.78 4.81 -13.48
N THR A 187 -3.46 3.62 -12.97
CA THR A 187 -2.16 2.98 -13.16
C THR A 187 -2.27 1.82 -14.13
N ALA A 188 -1.18 1.52 -14.83
CA ALA A 188 -1.15 0.39 -15.76
C ALA A 188 0.19 -0.37 -15.74
N ARG A 189 0.19 -1.48 -16.47
CA ARG A 189 1.37 -2.26 -16.80
C ARG A 189 1.30 -2.77 -18.23
N ILE A 190 2.43 -2.98 -18.87
CA ILE A 190 2.49 -3.59 -20.20
C ILE A 190 2.52 -5.11 -20.02
N VAL A 191 1.63 -5.82 -20.72
CA VAL A 191 1.56 -7.30 -20.63
C VAL A 191 1.75 -7.91 -22.00
N VAL A 192 2.98 -8.32 -22.29
CA VAL A 192 3.31 -9.05 -23.52
C VAL A 192 2.99 -10.53 -23.33
N LYS A 193 2.34 -11.16 -24.31
CA LYS A 193 2.16 -12.62 -24.30
C LYS A 193 3.50 -13.25 -24.64
N HIS A 194 4.17 -13.90 -23.69
CA HIS A 194 5.28 -14.78 -24.04
C HIS A 194 4.74 -15.93 -24.91
N HIS A 195 5.09 -15.93 -26.18
CA HIS A 195 4.99 -17.13 -26.99
C HIS A 195 6.02 -18.12 -26.43
N HIS A 196 5.59 -19.07 -25.60
CA HIS A 196 6.36 -20.28 -25.34
C HIS A 196 6.46 -21.10 -26.64
N LYS A 197 7.38 -20.72 -27.53
CA LYS A 197 7.85 -21.54 -28.64
C LYS A 197 9.36 -21.71 -28.51
N ALA A 198 9.77 -22.46 -27.50
CA ALA A 198 11.03 -23.18 -27.53
C ALA A 198 10.82 -24.42 -26.66
N ALA A 199 10.76 -25.59 -27.30
CA ALA A 199 10.94 -26.84 -26.58
C ALA A 199 12.35 -26.80 -25.95
N PRO A 200 12.52 -27.26 -24.70
CA PRO A 200 13.86 -27.41 -24.15
C PRO A 200 14.66 -28.37 -25.05
N PRO A 201 15.95 -28.08 -25.34
CA PRO A 201 16.78 -29.02 -26.09
C PRO A 201 16.83 -30.36 -25.34
N ALA A 202 16.70 -31.45 -26.09
CA ALA A 202 16.65 -32.80 -25.55
C ALA A 202 17.90 -33.09 -24.69
N HIS A 203 17.68 -33.61 -23.48
CA HIS A 203 18.78 -34.14 -22.67
C HIS A 203 19.48 -35.28 -23.41
N PRO A 204 20.82 -35.32 -23.45
CA PRO A 204 21.54 -36.49 -23.94
C PRO A 204 21.24 -37.69 -23.01
N LYS A 205 20.91 -38.84 -23.62
CA LYS A 205 20.63 -40.09 -22.90
C LYS A 205 21.88 -40.53 -22.14
N ALA A 206 21.72 -40.78 -20.84
CA ALA A 206 22.74 -41.39 -19.99
C ALA A 206 22.93 -42.86 -20.37
N GLY A 207 24.18 -43.26 -20.61
CA GLY A 207 24.59 -44.64 -20.72
C GLY A 207 26.10 -44.72 -20.64
N VAL A 208 26.63 -45.06 -19.47
CA VAL A 208 27.78 -45.95 -19.18
C VAL A 208 27.88 -46.06 -17.64
N PRO A 209 28.12 -47.26 -17.05
CA PRO A 209 28.05 -47.48 -15.61
C PRO A 209 29.36 -47.14 -14.87
N SER A 210 29.20 -46.78 -13.59
CA SER A 210 30.26 -46.52 -12.63
C SER A 210 30.91 -47.82 -12.13
N PRO A 211 32.24 -47.90 -11.94
CA PRO A 211 32.85 -48.93 -11.10
C PRO A 211 32.94 -48.45 -9.63
N ALA A 212 32.72 -49.39 -8.71
CA ALA A 212 32.75 -49.24 -7.27
C ALA A 212 34.18 -49.50 -6.69
N PRO A 213 34.44 -49.41 -5.37
CA PRO A 213 35.54 -48.63 -4.81
C PRO A 213 36.72 -49.48 -4.28
N ARG A 214 37.84 -48.83 -3.93
CA ARG A 214 38.90 -49.42 -3.09
C ARG A 214 39.30 -48.50 -1.94
N HIS A 215 39.28 -49.08 -0.74
CA HIS A 215 39.72 -48.53 0.54
C HIS A 215 41.25 -48.45 0.64
N ALA A 216 41.76 -47.49 1.42
CA ALA A 216 42.79 -47.72 2.45
C ALA A 216 42.96 -46.50 3.37
N LEU A 217 42.92 -46.75 4.67
CA LEU A 217 43.30 -45.86 5.77
C LEU A 217 44.80 -46.03 6.07
N ALA A 218 45.50 -44.96 6.43
CA ALA A 218 46.72 -45.00 7.24
C ALA A 218 46.81 -43.74 8.11
N ALA A 219 47.26 -43.94 9.34
CA ALA A 219 47.29 -42.98 10.45
C ALA A 219 48.71 -42.44 10.69
N GLY A 220 48.81 -41.25 11.30
CA GLY A 220 50.00 -40.77 12.01
C GLY A 220 50.27 -39.27 11.89
N ASP A 221 49.80 -38.46 12.85
CA ASP A 221 50.62 -37.55 13.69
C ASP A 221 49.86 -36.37 14.32
N LYS A 222 50.32 -35.98 15.52
CA LYS A 222 49.65 -35.17 16.55
C LYS A 222 49.88 -33.64 16.42
N MET A 223 48.78 -32.87 16.51
CA MET A 223 48.48 -31.71 17.40
C MET A 223 49.37 -30.43 17.40
N ASN A 224 48.87 -29.28 16.88
CA ASN A 224 48.28 -28.11 17.59
C ASN A 224 47.93 -26.95 16.57
N PRO A 225 47.28 -25.81 16.91
CA PRO A 225 46.04 -25.39 16.25
C PRO A 225 46.15 -24.03 15.50
N ALA A 226 45.45 -23.90 14.38
CA ALA A 226 45.19 -22.59 13.80
C ALA A 226 43.80 -22.57 13.15
N HIS A 227 42.97 -21.69 13.71
CA HIS A 227 41.72 -21.13 13.18
C HIS A 227 41.35 -21.53 11.74
N ALA A 228 40.26 -22.29 11.59
CA ALA A 228 39.39 -22.21 10.41
C ALA A 228 37.98 -22.66 10.79
N THR A 229 37.11 -21.68 11.05
CA THR A 229 35.66 -21.89 11.13
C THR A 229 35.16 -22.42 9.78
N ALA A 230 34.60 -23.63 9.80
CA ALA A 230 33.96 -24.23 8.63
C ALA A 230 32.75 -23.40 8.19
N ARG A 231 32.89 -22.66 7.09
CA ARG A 231 31.76 -22.12 6.34
C ARG A 231 31.20 -23.22 5.45
N ILE A 232 30.02 -23.72 5.79
CA ILE A 232 29.23 -24.58 4.90
C ILE A 232 28.80 -23.71 3.71
N PHE A 233 29.43 -23.91 2.55
CA PHE A 233 28.95 -23.35 1.29
C PHE A 233 27.77 -24.19 0.79
N VAL A 234 26.55 -23.80 1.15
CA VAL A 234 25.37 -24.24 0.41
C VAL A 234 25.41 -23.53 -0.94
N LYS A 235 25.82 -24.26 -1.98
CA LYS A 235 25.84 -23.82 -3.37
C LYS A 235 24.40 -23.56 -3.84
N HIS A 236 23.87 -22.37 -3.56
CA HIS A 236 22.63 -21.90 -4.15
C HIS A 236 22.93 -21.60 -5.62
N GLY A 237 22.48 -22.50 -6.50
CA GLY A 237 22.40 -22.22 -7.93
C GLY A 237 21.41 -21.08 -8.15
N HIS A 238 21.89 -19.84 -8.07
CA HIS A 238 21.14 -18.69 -8.55
C HIS A 238 20.95 -18.87 -10.06
N LYS A 239 19.76 -19.34 -10.47
CA LYS A 239 19.28 -19.07 -11.82
C LYS A 239 19.25 -17.56 -11.97
N ALA A 240 19.97 -17.05 -12.96
CA ALA A 240 19.93 -15.65 -13.34
C ALA A 240 18.47 -15.22 -13.49
N ILE A 241 18.09 -14.15 -12.77
CA ILE A 241 16.85 -13.44 -13.01
C ILE A 241 16.95 -12.95 -14.47
N PRO A 242 15.99 -13.29 -15.36
CA PRO A 242 16.00 -12.79 -16.72
C PRO A 242 16.09 -11.25 -16.70
N PRO A 243 16.80 -10.61 -17.65
CA PRO A 243 16.78 -9.16 -17.74
C PRO A 243 15.32 -8.68 -17.81
N ALA A 244 14.98 -7.64 -17.05
CA ALA A 244 13.76 -6.88 -17.26
C ALA A 244 13.67 -6.56 -18.76
N HIS A 245 12.56 -6.89 -19.41
CA HIS A 245 12.39 -6.47 -20.79
C HIS A 245 12.29 -4.94 -20.73
N PRO A 246 13.24 -4.19 -21.32
CA PRO A 246 13.37 -2.75 -21.09
C PRO A 246 12.08 -1.97 -21.46
N ASP A 247 11.20 -2.58 -22.25
CA ASP A 247 9.95 -1.97 -22.72
C ASP A 247 8.71 -2.28 -21.88
N ILE A 248 8.76 -3.20 -20.89
CA ILE A 248 7.54 -3.61 -20.14
C ILE A 248 7.53 -3.16 -18.67
N ASP A 249 8.71 -2.99 -18.08
CA ASP A 249 8.89 -2.56 -16.70
C ASP A 249 9.11 -1.05 -16.67
N VAL A 250 8.04 -0.28 -16.94
CA VAL A 250 8.02 1.19 -16.93
C VAL A 250 6.90 1.71 -16.02
N PRO A 251 7.07 2.89 -15.39
CA PRO A 251 6.01 3.50 -14.60
C PRO A 251 4.94 4.02 -15.55
N LEU A 252 3.68 3.70 -15.26
CA LEU A 252 2.53 4.10 -16.08
C LEU A 252 1.41 4.59 -15.17
N ILE A 253 1.22 5.90 -15.17
CA ILE A 253 0.18 6.60 -14.42
C ILE A 253 -0.41 7.69 -15.32
N TRP A 254 -1.73 7.77 -15.40
CA TRP A 254 -2.44 8.87 -16.05
C TRP A 254 -3.39 9.56 -15.07
N ARG A 255 -3.52 10.87 -15.23
CA ARG A 255 -4.50 11.73 -14.54
C ARG A 255 -5.54 12.23 -15.54
N THR A 256 -6.79 12.24 -15.13
CA THR A 256 -7.84 13.07 -15.75
C THR A 256 -8.24 14.17 -14.78
N THR A 257 -8.67 15.31 -15.29
CA THR A 257 -9.24 16.44 -14.53
C THR A 257 -10.52 16.97 -15.19
N ASP A 258 -11.13 16.19 -16.09
CA ASP A 258 -12.29 16.60 -16.90
C ASP A 258 -13.37 15.51 -16.98
N GLY A 259 -13.37 14.61 -16.00
CA GLY A 259 -14.32 13.51 -15.92
C GLY A 259 -13.97 12.35 -16.85
N GLY A 260 -12.70 12.20 -17.22
CA GLY A 260 -12.20 11.12 -18.06
C GLY A 260 -12.35 11.38 -19.56
N LYS A 261 -12.58 12.62 -19.99
CA LYS A 261 -12.60 12.98 -21.42
C LYS A 261 -11.18 13.02 -21.98
N THR A 262 -10.21 13.45 -21.18
CA THR A 262 -8.79 13.43 -21.51
C THR A 262 -7.96 12.87 -20.36
N TRP A 263 -6.80 12.31 -20.70
CA TRP A 263 -5.88 11.68 -19.76
C TRP A 263 -4.44 12.10 -20.07
N VAL A 264 -3.73 12.54 -19.04
CA VAL A 264 -2.35 13.05 -19.13
C VAL A 264 -1.42 12.12 -18.35
N SER A 265 -0.30 11.72 -18.97
CA SER A 265 0.72 10.91 -18.31
C SER A 265 1.45 11.72 -17.23
N ILE A 266 1.53 11.19 -16.01
CA ILE A 266 2.07 11.86 -14.82
C ILE A 266 3.16 11.00 -14.15
N VAL A 267 4.25 10.74 -14.88
CA VAL A 267 5.31 9.80 -14.45
C VAL A 267 6.68 10.46 -14.30
N ARG A 268 6.75 11.80 -14.34
CA ARG A 268 8.02 12.54 -14.22
C ARG A 268 8.58 12.37 -12.81
N GLY A 269 9.86 11.98 -12.71
CA GLY A 269 10.54 11.70 -11.45
C GLY A 269 10.45 10.23 -10.99
N LEU A 270 9.62 9.41 -11.65
CA LEU A 270 9.64 7.96 -11.45
C LEU A 270 10.76 7.30 -12.28
N PRO A 271 11.43 6.27 -11.74
CA PRO A 271 12.52 5.59 -12.44
C PRO A 271 12.00 4.82 -13.65
N ARG A 272 12.79 4.78 -14.72
CA ARG A 272 12.48 4.03 -15.95
C ARG A 272 13.49 2.93 -16.25
N ASP A 273 14.59 2.90 -15.51
CA ASP A 273 15.79 2.11 -15.75
C ASP A 273 16.11 1.17 -14.57
N GLN A 274 15.26 1.11 -13.53
CA GLN A 274 15.50 0.15 -12.45
C GLN A 274 15.22 -1.27 -12.95
N ARG A 275 16.27 -2.10 -12.89
CA ARG A 275 16.28 -3.51 -13.31
C ARG A 275 15.18 -4.36 -12.65
N THR A 276 14.64 -3.91 -11.52
CA THR A 276 13.48 -4.50 -10.86
C THR A 276 12.64 -3.36 -10.29
N GLY A 277 11.40 -3.17 -10.74
CA GLY A 277 10.40 -2.45 -9.96
C GLY A 277 9.97 -1.05 -10.40
N ASN A 278 10.10 -0.68 -11.68
CA ASN A 278 9.56 0.59 -12.21
C ASN A 278 8.03 0.64 -12.29
N TRP A 279 7.36 -0.50 -12.41
CA TRP A 279 5.90 -0.58 -12.43
C TRP A 279 5.27 -0.08 -11.12
N VAL A 280 4.16 0.64 -11.26
CA VAL A 280 3.41 1.23 -10.15
C VAL A 280 2.28 0.26 -9.80
N ASN A 281 2.32 -0.29 -8.59
CA ASN A 281 1.35 -1.28 -8.11
C ASN A 281 0.10 -0.65 -7.52
N VAL A 282 0.26 0.54 -6.92
CA VAL A 282 -0.80 1.23 -6.18
C VAL A 282 -0.54 2.73 -6.18
N LEU A 283 -1.63 3.50 -6.22
CA LEU A 283 -1.62 4.95 -6.03
C LEU A 283 -2.74 5.32 -5.06
N ARG A 284 -2.46 6.23 -4.12
CA ARG A 284 -3.44 6.80 -3.19
C ARG A 284 -3.32 8.31 -3.16
N ALA A 285 -4.47 8.98 -3.16
CA ALA A 285 -4.55 10.41 -2.88
C ALA A 285 -4.76 10.63 -1.38
N ASP A 286 -4.11 11.66 -0.83
CA ASP A 286 -4.37 12.09 0.53
C ASP A 286 -5.77 12.72 0.64
N PRO A 287 -6.63 12.29 1.57
CA PRO A 287 -7.99 12.81 1.67
C PRO A 287 -8.08 14.16 2.39
N LYS A 288 -7.04 14.60 3.09
CA LYS A 288 -7.00 15.87 3.84
C LYS A 288 -6.29 16.98 3.05
N GLN A 289 -5.36 16.62 2.16
CA GLN A 289 -4.51 17.55 1.43
C GLN A 289 -4.60 17.34 -0.10
N PRO A 290 -5.34 18.22 -0.79
CA PRO A 290 -5.34 18.32 -2.25
C PRO A 290 -3.93 18.32 -2.85
N GLY A 291 -3.74 17.58 -3.94
CA GLY A 291 -2.45 17.44 -4.64
C GLY A 291 -1.40 16.53 -4.02
N LEU A 292 -1.56 16.05 -2.79
CA LEU A 292 -0.64 15.10 -2.18
C LEU A 292 -1.00 13.66 -2.59
N LEU A 293 -0.08 13.00 -3.29
CA LEU A 293 -0.25 11.62 -3.79
C LEU A 293 0.89 10.71 -3.33
N PHE A 294 0.58 9.44 -3.13
CA PHE A 294 1.55 8.38 -2.83
C PHE A 294 1.46 7.28 -3.88
N ALA A 295 2.60 6.82 -4.38
CA ALA A 295 2.70 5.72 -5.34
C ALA A 295 3.62 4.62 -4.82
N GLY A 296 3.11 3.39 -4.76
CA GLY A 296 3.89 2.20 -4.43
C GLY A 296 4.42 1.53 -5.69
N THR A 297 5.73 1.31 -5.74
CA THR A 297 6.41 0.68 -6.87
C THR A 297 6.97 -0.70 -6.49
N GLY A 298 7.70 -1.35 -7.39
CA GLY A 298 8.40 -2.60 -7.07
C GLY A 298 9.62 -2.43 -6.15
N THR A 299 10.02 -1.20 -5.80
CA THR A 299 11.21 -0.94 -4.96
C THR A 299 10.97 -0.06 -3.75
N THR A 300 10.04 0.89 -3.81
CA THR A 300 9.79 1.85 -2.72
C THR A 300 8.46 2.58 -2.92
N VAL A 301 8.09 3.41 -1.94
CA VAL A 301 7.06 4.44 -2.05
C VAL A 301 7.66 5.72 -2.62
N TYR A 302 6.88 6.40 -3.47
CA TYR A 302 7.11 7.75 -4.00
C TYR A 302 6.00 8.68 -3.52
N VAL A 303 6.33 9.96 -3.38
CA VAL A 303 5.39 11.03 -3.03
C VAL A 303 5.40 12.10 -4.13
N SER A 304 4.24 12.69 -4.36
CA SER A 304 4.05 13.87 -5.21
C SER A 304 3.31 14.92 -4.39
N PHE A 305 3.75 16.18 -4.48
CA PHE A 305 3.09 17.32 -3.82
C PHE A 305 2.27 18.19 -4.79
N ASP A 306 2.15 17.77 -6.06
CA ASP A 306 1.58 18.57 -7.14
C ASP A 306 0.70 17.75 -8.12
N ASN A 307 -0.19 16.91 -7.58
CA ASN A 307 -1.13 16.10 -8.37
C ASN A 307 -0.46 15.11 -9.35
N GLY A 308 0.77 14.69 -9.06
CA GLY A 308 1.53 13.71 -9.83
C GLY A 308 2.41 14.34 -10.91
N ASP A 309 2.44 15.66 -11.02
CA ASP A 309 3.27 16.33 -12.00
C ASP A 309 4.76 16.06 -11.72
N HIS A 310 5.19 15.95 -10.46
CA HIS A 310 6.53 15.51 -10.07
C HIS A 310 6.50 14.49 -8.93
N TRP A 311 7.27 13.41 -9.10
CA TRP A 311 7.44 12.37 -8.08
C TRP A 311 8.86 12.37 -7.50
N GLN A 312 8.96 12.11 -6.20
CA GLN A 312 10.23 11.92 -5.50
C GLN A 312 10.14 10.73 -4.52
N PRO A 313 11.26 10.04 -4.23
CA PRO A 313 11.23 8.88 -3.35
C PRO A 313 10.88 9.26 -1.90
N LEU A 314 10.00 8.48 -1.27
CA LEU A 314 9.65 8.54 0.16
C LEU A 314 10.11 7.24 0.85
N ARG A 315 11.40 6.91 0.71
CA ARG A 315 11.94 5.64 1.20
C ARG A 315 12.25 5.65 2.70
N GLN A 316 12.87 6.72 3.20
CA GLN A 316 13.36 6.77 4.59
C GLN A 316 14.13 5.47 4.96
N ASN A 317 13.77 4.80 6.06
CA ASN A 317 14.35 3.53 6.50
C ASN A 317 13.69 2.28 5.85
N LEU A 318 12.74 2.44 4.92
CA LEU A 318 12.09 1.34 4.22
C LEU A 318 13.11 0.57 3.36
N PRO A 319 13.25 -0.76 3.49
CA PRO A 319 14.11 -1.55 2.62
C PRO A 319 13.60 -1.52 1.19
N SER A 320 14.50 -1.69 0.21
CA SER A 320 14.09 -1.77 -1.20
C SER A 320 13.26 -3.03 -1.42
N THR A 321 11.95 -2.86 -1.57
CA THR A 321 10.96 -3.94 -1.57
C THR A 321 9.74 -3.57 -2.40
N ALA A 322 9.07 -4.57 -2.96
CA ALA A 322 7.85 -4.33 -3.71
C ALA A 322 6.73 -3.91 -2.77
N ILE A 323 6.12 -2.76 -3.07
CA ILE A 323 4.95 -2.22 -2.38
C ILE A 323 3.71 -2.81 -3.03
N THR A 324 2.90 -3.52 -2.24
CA THR A 324 1.72 -4.23 -2.76
C THR A 324 0.44 -3.43 -2.63
N ASP A 325 0.34 -2.58 -1.61
CA ASP A 325 -0.81 -1.72 -1.32
C ASP A 325 -0.42 -0.60 -0.34
N LEU A 326 -1.16 0.50 -0.39
CA LEU A 326 -1.03 1.68 0.46
C LEU A 326 -2.39 2.08 1.03
N VAL A 327 -2.41 2.53 2.28
CA VAL A 327 -3.60 3.14 2.91
C VAL A 327 -3.19 4.41 3.63
N VAL A 328 -3.82 5.54 3.25
CA VAL A 328 -3.72 6.80 4.00
C VAL A 328 -4.76 6.77 5.11
N HIS A 329 -4.32 6.59 6.34
CA HIS A 329 -5.18 6.47 7.51
C HIS A 329 -5.31 7.81 8.22
N THR A 330 -6.49 8.43 8.09
CA THR A 330 -6.73 9.79 8.61
C THR A 330 -7.85 9.84 9.67
N ARG A 331 -8.13 8.71 10.33
CA ARG A 331 -9.25 8.56 11.29
C ARG A 331 -8.72 8.38 12.71
N TYR A 332 -9.57 8.58 13.71
CA TYR A 332 -9.22 8.42 15.14
C TYR A 332 -8.00 9.25 15.57
N HIS A 333 -7.89 10.48 15.08
CA HIS A 333 -6.75 11.36 15.36
C HIS A 333 -5.40 10.79 14.90
N LEU A 334 -5.41 9.84 13.97
CA LEU A 334 -4.22 9.36 13.28
C LEU A 334 -4.12 10.00 11.90
N ASN A 335 -2.89 10.11 11.43
CA ASN A 335 -2.55 10.63 10.12
C ASN A 335 -1.35 9.83 9.60
N ASP A 336 -1.56 8.55 9.33
CA ASP A 336 -0.47 7.63 9.02
C ASP A 336 -0.55 7.11 7.59
N LEU A 337 0.60 6.75 7.01
CA LEU A 337 0.67 5.99 5.78
C LEU A 337 1.02 4.53 6.08
N LEU A 338 0.05 3.64 5.91
CA LEU A 338 0.24 2.20 6.06
C LEU A 338 0.70 1.62 4.72
N ILE A 339 1.76 0.82 4.77
CA ILE A 339 2.46 0.28 3.62
C ILE A 339 2.52 -1.24 3.75
N SER A 340 1.96 -1.95 2.76
CA SER A 340 2.13 -3.40 2.67
C SER A 340 3.25 -3.75 1.68
N THR A 341 4.04 -4.75 2.03
CA THR A 341 5.22 -5.15 1.25
C THR A 341 5.18 -6.61 0.84
N PHE A 342 5.85 -6.95 -0.25
CA PHE A 342 6.05 -8.35 -0.63
C PHE A 342 7.13 -8.99 0.25
N GLY A 343 6.71 -9.77 1.25
CA GLY A 343 7.59 -10.62 2.07
C GLY A 343 8.35 -9.91 3.20
N ARG A 344 8.06 -8.63 3.48
CA ARG A 344 8.74 -7.85 4.55
C ARG A 344 7.78 -7.16 5.53
N GLY A 345 6.58 -7.71 5.67
CA GLY A 345 5.57 -7.25 6.63
C GLY A 345 4.85 -5.97 6.25
N PHE A 346 4.21 -5.37 7.24
CA PHE A 346 3.56 -4.05 7.16
C PHE A 346 4.47 -2.99 7.79
N TRP A 347 4.48 -1.82 7.18
CA TRP A 347 5.20 -0.65 7.66
C TRP A 347 4.21 0.48 7.87
N VAL A 348 4.46 1.31 8.87
CA VAL A 348 3.69 2.52 9.14
C VAL A 348 4.66 3.68 9.11
N LEU A 349 4.38 4.67 8.26
CA LEU A 349 4.96 5.99 8.40
C LEU A 349 4.02 6.79 9.29
N ASP A 350 4.41 6.88 10.56
CA ASP A 350 3.65 7.59 11.59
C ASP A 350 3.70 9.10 11.32
N ASP A 351 2.54 9.74 11.41
CA ASP A 351 2.34 11.17 11.26
C ASP A 351 2.88 11.76 9.92
N ILE A 352 2.01 11.77 8.91
CA ILE A 352 2.20 12.43 7.62
C ILE A 352 1.81 13.92 7.62
N THR A 353 1.48 14.50 8.79
CA THR A 353 1.10 15.92 8.89
C THR A 353 2.19 16.86 8.36
N PRO A 354 3.51 16.59 8.54
CA PRO A 354 4.55 17.38 7.88
C PRO A 354 4.45 17.32 6.35
N LEU A 355 4.15 16.16 5.76
CA LEU A 355 4.00 16.02 4.31
C LEU A 355 2.78 16.81 3.79
N GLN A 356 1.67 16.79 4.53
CA GLN A 356 0.48 17.57 4.20
C GLN A 356 0.76 19.08 4.27
N GLN A 357 1.47 19.54 5.31
CA GLN A 357 1.88 20.94 5.43
C GLN A 357 2.90 21.35 4.36
N ILE A 358 3.81 20.46 3.94
CA ILE A 358 4.71 20.70 2.81
C ILE A 358 3.91 20.92 1.52
N ALA A 359 2.92 20.08 1.23
CA ALA A 359 2.03 20.27 0.08
C ALA A 359 1.25 21.61 0.16
N ALA A 360 0.74 21.97 1.34
CA ALA A 360 -0.09 23.17 1.52
C ALA A 360 0.72 24.48 1.53
N HIS A 361 1.95 24.45 2.03
CA HIS A 361 2.71 25.63 2.43
C HIS A 361 4.14 25.66 1.88
N ALA A 362 4.41 24.96 0.77
CA ALA A 362 5.74 24.83 0.17
C ALA A 362 6.51 26.16 0.06
N LYS A 363 5.85 27.24 -0.38
CA LYS A 363 6.47 28.56 -0.52
C LYS A 363 6.89 29.15 0.83
N ALA A 364 6.02 29.07 1.84
CA ALA A 364 6.29 29.60 3.17
C ALA A 364 7.43 28.84 3.85
N ILE A 365 7.42 27.50 3.74
CA ILE A 365 8.48 26.63 4.25
C ILE A 365 9.81 26.95 3.57
N ALA A 366 9.83 27.03 2.24
CA ALA A 366 11.06 27.31 1.48
C ALA A 366 11.65 28.69 1.75
N SER A 367 10.83 29.68 2.12
CA SER A 367 11.28 31.04 2.44
C SER A 367 11.74 31.23 3.89
N SER A 368 11.43 30.29 4.79
CA SER A 368 11.74 30.44 6.21
C SER A 368 13.10 29.82 6.56
N PRO A 369 13.96 30.48 7.35
CA PRO A 369 15.19 29.86 7.84
C PRO A 369 14.91 28.73 8.83
N VAL A 370 13.79 28.81 9.56
CA VAL A 370 13.27 27.81 10.49
C VAL A 370 11.78 27.70 10.29
N TYR A 371 11.26 26.48 10.10
CA TYR A 371 9.82 26.25 10.01
C TYR A 371 9.38 25.29 11.10
N LEU A 372 8.40 25.69 11.90
CA LEU A 372 7.79 24.83 12.92
C LEU A 372 6.50 24.25 12.35
N PHE A 373 6.43 22.93 12.23
CA PHE A 373 5.22 22.27 11.77
C PHE A 373 4.18 22.26 12.89
N LYS A 374 2.91 22.47 12.52
CA LYS A 374 1.80 22.20 13.44
C LYS A 374 1.79 20.70 13.77
N PRO A 375 1.91 20.31 15.05
CA PRO A 375 1.80 18.90 15.45
C PRO A 375 0.43 18.32 15.11
N GLU A 376 0.38 17.00 14.91
CA GLU A 376 -0.88 16.26 14.99
C GLU A 376 -1.52 16.41 16.39
N GLU A 377 -2.83 16.20 16.48
CA GLU A 377 -3.53 16.12 17.75
C GLU A 377 -2.99 14.94 18.59
N ALA A 378 -2.25 15.27 19.65
CA ALA A 378 -1.58 14.27 20.45
C ALA A 378 -2.53 13.55 21.41
N ILE A 379 -2.42 12.22 21.47
CA ILE A 379 -3.12 11.40 22.48
C ILE A 379 -2.25 11.33 23.73
N ARG A 380 -2.79 11.80 24.86
CA ARG A 380 -2.14 11.66 26.16
C ARG A 380 -2.33 10.24 26.72
N ALA A 381 -1.44 9.34 26.36
CA ALA A 381 -1.40 8.00 26.94
C ALA A 381 -0.86 8.03 28.39
N ARG A 382 -1.54 7.31 29.29
CA ARG A 382 -1.03 7.05 30.65
C ARG A 382 -0.34 5.69 30.66
N ILE A 383 0.82 5.63 31.30
CA ILE A 383 1.54 4.37 31.49
C ILE A 383 0.67 3.44 32.34
N ASN A 384 0.44 2.22 31.85
CA ASN A 384 -0.12 1.17 32.69
C ASN A 384 0.86 0.90 33.83
N SER A 385 0.45 1.18 35.06
CA SER A 385 1.25 0.94 36.26
C SER A 385 1.23 -0.52 36.71
N ASN A 386 0.45 -1.38 36.04
CA ASN A 386 0.52 -2.82 36.27
C ASN A 386 1.74 -3.38 35.53
N TRP A 387 2.61 -4.02 36.31
CA TRP A 387 3.83 -4.68 35.84
C TRP A 387 3.45 -6.05 35.28
N ASP A 388 2.63 -6.08 34.24
CA ASP A 388 2.35 -7.32 33.52
C ASP A 388 3.67 -7.87 32.98
N GLN A 389 3.80 -9.20 32.97
CA GLN A 389 4.99 -9.84 32.41
C GLN A 389 5.20 -9.37 30.97
N PRO A 390 6.45 -9.08 30.54
CA PRO A 390 6.71 -8.71 29.16
C PRO A 390 6.16 -9.79 28.23
N PHE A 391 5.61 -9.37 27.09
CA PHE A 391 5.14 -10.31 26.08
C PHE A 391 6.25 -11.31 25.75
N SER A 392 5.88 -12.59 25.57
CA SER A 392 6.81 -13.59 25.04
C SER A 392 7.40 -13.08 23.72
N ILE A 393 8.68 -13.38 23.46
CA ILE A 393 9.37 -12.99 22.22
C ILE A 393 8.68 -13.51 20.96
N GLU A 394 7.86 -14.55 21.09
CA GLU A 394 7.06 -15.13 20.00
C GLU A 394 5.81 -14.30 19.66
N VAL A 395 5.37 -13.42 20.57
CA VAL A 395 4.23 -12.53 20.32
C VAL A 395 4.74 -11.33 19.52
N PRO A 396 4.26 -11.12 18.27
CA PRO A 396 4.65 -9.95 17.51
C PRO A 396 4.22 -8.67 18.24
N HIS A 397 5.19 -7.85 18.60
CA HIS A 397 4.96 -6.55 19.22
C HIS A 397 5.89 -5.51 18.58
N ALA A 398 5.45 -4.25 18.59
CA ALA A 398 6.22 -3.10 18.14
C ALA A 398 6.41 -2.12 19.31
N PRO A 399 7.42 -1.24 19.27
CA PRO A 399 7.53 -0.16 20.23
C PRO A 399 6.24 0.67 20.26
N ASN A 400 5.79 1.05 21.46
CA ASN A 400 4.71 2.03 21.59
C ASN A 400 5.14 3.37 20.98
N PRO A 401 4.19 4.18 20.46
CA PRO A 401 4.49 5.53 20.02
C PRO A 401 5.11 6.33 21.18
N PRO A 402 5.97 7.33 20.90
CA PRO A 402 6.53 8.18 21.94
C PRO A 402 5.43 8.90 22.73
N TYR A 403 5.68 9.19 24.00
CA TYR A 403 4.72 9.88 24.84
C TYR A 403 4.64 11.37 24.51
N GLY A 404 3.41 11.89 24.46
CA GLY A 404 3.15 13.31 24.37
C GLY A 404 3.04 13.83 22.94
N VAL A 405 3.50 15.06 22.70
CA VAL A 405 3.37 15.75 21.42
C VAL A 405 4.62 15.55 20.59
N ILE A 406 4.48 15.00 19.39
CA ILE A 406 5.55 14.98 18.40
C ILE A 406 5.62 16.34 17.72
N VAL A 407 6.78 16.98 17.79
CA VAL A 407 7.00 18.29 17.18
C VAL A 407 8.08 18.15 16.12
N ASP A 408 7.70 18.46 14.88
CA ASP A 408 8.61 18.53 13.75
C ASP A 408 8.99 19.97 13.43
N TYR A 409 10.24 20.17 13.02
CA TYR A 409 10.73 21.45 12.55
C TYR A 409 11.77 21.29 11.45
N ASP A 410 11.78 22.21 10.49
CA ASP A 410 12.78 22.26 9.41
C ASP A 410 13.79 23.37 9.69
N LEU A 411 15.08 23.06 9.51
CA LEU A 411 16.16 24.03 9.53
C LEU A 411 16.76 24.16 8.14
N ARG A 412 16.59 25.32 7.51
CA ARG A 412 17.08 25.56 6.14
C ARG A 412 18.60 25.55 6.06
N HIS A 413 19.24 26.03 7.12
CA HIS A 413 20.69 26.11 7.26
C HIS A 413 21.10 25.66 8.66
N LYS A 414 22.36 25.26 8.81
CA LYS A 414 22.91 24.92 10.12
C LYS A 414 22.87 26.18 11.00
N PRO A 415 22.27 26.12 12.20
CA PRO A 415 22.19 27.30 13.06
C PRO A 415 23.58 27.68 13.58
N ASN A 416 23.84 28.99 13.67
CA ASN A 416 25.11 29.54 14.17
C ASN A 416 25.25 29.49 15.70
N GLY A 417 24.21 29.02 16.40
CA GLY A 417 24.17 28.92 17.85
C GLY A 417 23.01 28.04 18.32
N PRO A 418 22.78 27.98 19.65
CA PRO A 418 21.73 27.16 20.20
C PRO A 418 20.33 27.58 19.73
N ILE A 419 19.52 26.60 19.36
CA ILE A 419 18.09 26.78 19.11
C ILE A 419 17.27 26.48 20.37
N GLN A 420 16.07 27.07 20.43
CA GLN A 420 15.08 26.83 21.48
C GLN A 420 13.69 26.58 20.88
N LEU A 421 12.94 25.68 21.52
CA LEU A 421 11.51 25.47 21.28
C LEU A 421 10.79 25.86 22.57
N ARG A 422 9.90 26.85 22.48
CA ARG A 422 9.14 27.37 23.62
C ARG A 422 7.68 27.00 23.46
N VAL A 423 7.12 26.44 24.52
CA VAL A 423 5.73 26.00 24.61
C VAL A 423 5.00 26.96 25.54
N PHE A 424 3.92 27.54 25.07
CA PHE A 424 3.09 28.48 25.83
C PHE A 424 1.71 27.87 26.11
N GLY A 425 1.16 28.19 27.27
CA GLY A 425 -0.21 27.84 27.64
C GLY A 425 -1.23 28.72 26.91
N PRO A 426 -2.54 28.43 27.06
CA PRO A 426 -3.61 29.17 26.38
C PRO A 426 -3.67 30.66 26.78
N HIS A 427 -3.07 31.05 27.91
CA HIS A 427 -2.97 32.44 28.38
C HIS A 427 -1.60 33.09 28.10
N GLY A 428 -0.76 32.48 27.26
CA GLY A 428 0.55 33.01 26.88
C GLY A 428 1.65 32.83 27.93
N ASN A 429 1.39 32.13 29.03
CA ASN A 429 2.40 31.79 30.02
C ASN A 429 3.35 30.70 29.48
N LEU A 430 4.66 30.87 29.67
CA LEU A 430 5.65 29.87 29.25
C LEU A 430 5.51 28.59 30.11
N VAL A 431 5.25 27.47 29.46
CA VAL A 431 5.07 26.15 30.10
C VAL A 431 6.37 25.34 30.05
N ARG A 432 7.07 25.38 28.92
CA ARG A 432 8.30 24.60 28.72
C ARG A 432 9.23 25.22 27.71
N THR A 433 10.53 25.03 27.89
CA THR A 433 11.57 25.35 26.91
C THR A 433 12.44 24.13 26.68
N TYR A 434 12.63 23.76 25.42
CA TYR A 434 13.66 22.82 24.99
C TYR A 434 14.81 23.59 24.36
N SER A 435 16.03 23.07 24.49
CA SER A 435 17.21 23.65 23.87
C SER A 435 18.05 22.57 23.20
N SER A 436 18.78 22.96 22.17
CA SER A 436 19.87 22.16 21.60
C SER A 436 21.10 22.10 22.51
N THR A 437 21.23 23.03 23.46
CA THR A 437 22.26 22.97 24.49
C THR A 437 21.74 22.18 25.67
N LEU A 438 22.45 21.10 26.01
CA LEU A 438 22.11 20.28 27.16
C LEU A 438 22.43 21.01 28.48
N PRO A 439 21.53 20.97 29.47
CA PRO A 439 21.90 21.39 30.82
C PRO A 439 23.00 20.50 31.38
N ALA A 440 23.82 21.04 32.28
CA ALA A 440 24.83 20.26 32.98
C ALA A 440 24.17 19.06 33.70
N PRO A 441 24.81 17.87 33.71
CA PRO A 441 24.31 16.73 34.46
C PRO A 441 24.13 17.10 35.93
N ILE A 442 23.03 16.68 36.54
CA ILE A 442 22.84 16.84 37.99
C ILE A 442 23.73 15.79 38.69
N GLU A 443 24.64 16.23 39.54
CA GLU A 443 25.53 15.37 40.33
C GLU A 443 24.92 15.04 41.71
N GLY A 444 25.39 13.97 42.35
CA GLY A 444 25.03 13.64 43.74
C GLY A 444 23.62 13.04 43.97
N GLN A 445 22.97 12.53 42.93
CA GLN A 445 21.64 11.92 43.08
C GLN A 445 21.71 10.51 43.67
N ALA A 446 20.85 10.23 44.66
CA ALA A 446 20.79 8.96 45.38
C ALA A 446 20.11 7.81 44.60
N TYR A 447 19.75 8.03 43.34
CA TYR A 447 19.05 7.07 42.49
C TYR A 447 19.82 6.81 41.18
N PRO A 448 19.65 5.63 40.56
CA PRO A 448 20.41 5.26 39.38
C PRO A 448 20.10 6.16 38.19
N ARG A 449 21.13 6.57 37.44
CA ARG A 449 21.00 7.47 36.27
C ARG A 449 20.03 6.96 35.19
N TYR A 450 19.83 5.65 35.06
CA TYR A 450 18.89 5.10 34.08
C TYR A 450 17.41 5.27 34.46
N TRP A 451 17.10 5.71 35.69
CA TRP A 451 15.74 6.12 36.09
C TRP A 451 15.39 7.53 35.62
N LEU A 452 16.40 8.32 35.28
CA LEU A 452 16.24 9.67 34.76
C LEU A 452 16.12 9.61 33.24
N ALA A 453 15.20 10.40 32.70
CA ALA A 453 15.24 10.69 31.27
C ALA A 453 16.58 11.34 30.93
N SER A 454 17.31 10.77 29.97
CA SER A 454 18.59 11.32 29.56
C SER A 454 18.39 12.75 29.02
N PRO A 455 19.24 13.72 29.38
CA PRO A 455 19.18 15.05 28.76
C PRO A 455 19.33 14.95 27.23
N GLN A 456 20.16 14.02 26.74
CA GLN A 456 20.38 13.82 25.30
C GLN A 456 19.11 13.46 24.54
N SER A 457 18.21 12.67 25.12
CA SER A 457 16.95 12.30 24.46
C SER A 457 15.95 13.46 24.36
N ARG A 458 16.22 14.62 24.98
CA ARG A 458 15.37 15.83 24.91
C ARG A 458 16.04 17.02 24.24
N ALA A 459 17.30 16.89 23.79
CA ALA A 459 17.98 17.96 23.07
C ALA A 459 17.34 18.17 21.70
N LEU A 460 17.18 19.44 21.32
CA LEU A 460 16.82 19.78 19.94
C LEU A 460 18.00 19.45 19.01
N THR A 461 17.75 18.65 17.98
CA THR A 461 18.73 18.38 16.93
C THR A 461 18.88 19.60 16.01
N THR A 462 20.09 19.80 15.49
CA THR A 462 20.45 20.96 14.64
C THR A 462 20.82 20.55 13.21
N HIS A 463 20.30 19.39 12.76
CA HIS A 463 20.53 18.91 11.41
C HIS A 463 19.84 19.83 10.39
N VAL A 464 20.47 20.06 9.26
CA VAL A 464 19.83 20.74 8.13
C VAL A 464 18.72 19.84 7.58
N GLY A 465 17.54 20.40 7.34
CA GLY A 465 16.33 19.68 6.96
C GLY A 465 15.40 19.40 8.15
N LEU A 466 14.59 18.35 8.01
CA LEU A 466 13.56 17.97 8.97
C LEU A 466 14.18 17.37 10.24
N ASN A 467 13.72 17.84 11.40
CA ASN A 467 14.09 17.39 12.73
C ASN A 467 12.81 17.11 13.53
N ARG A 468 12.91 16.21 14.52
CA ARG A 468 11.78 15.78 15.36
C ARG A 468 12.18 15.78 16.85
N VAL A 469 11.28 16.23 17.71
CA VAL A 469 11.42 16.16 19.17
C VAL A 469 10.09 15.76 19.83
N ASP A 470 10.15 14.99 20.91
CA ASP A 470 9.02 14.60 21.74
C ASP A 470 8.85 15.56 22.94
N TRP A 471 7.67 16.18 23.04
CA TRP A 471 7.25 16.87 24.25
C TRP A 471 6.37 15.94 25.09
N ASN A 472 6.96 15.34 26.12
CA ASN A 472 6.24 14.56 27.12
C ASN A 472 5.28 15.44 27.96
N LEU A 473 3.97 15.26 27.77
CA LEU A 473 2.88 16.09 28.34
C LEU A 473 2.72 16.00 29.88
#